data_AF-A0A9W7SIL7-F1
#
_entry.id   AF-A0A9W7SIL7-F1
#
_cell.length_a   1.000
_cell.length_b   1.000
_cell.length_c   1.000
_cell.angle_alpha   90.00
_cell.angle_beta   90.00
_cell.angle_gamma   90.00
#
_symmetry.space_group_name_H-M   'P 1'
#
loop_
_entity.id
_entity.type
_entity.pdbx_description
1 polymer ?
#
loop_
_entity_poly.entity_id
_entity_poly.type
_entity_poly.pdbx_seq_one_letter_code
_entity_poly.pdbx_strand_id
1 'polypeptide(L)'
;MPHATEKAIQIIPLSTELRKDSQLGAEVVLPDHVEYLDPAKLTTDDLEILRQGLFENGVLVIRNQSGLYPAVLPQLAKVFDPTAKDIHSGGEKQVTDPKNILSENRSARIPRAPQVTVIGQGIIEGHEGLPMLNLKHVDHTDFHEEPLTAVEIEQGYTRPYRWHMDAPLYENLPGFVTSLLCHQIPDLPDQKLKFPDGSEIQIAAGATAFFSGARSFELLSPAQKTFAMNTTVHYAPRAYEWMKDCKATADGLTIAKTGREKSDDELPPFDPAKVQSFPVFTLNTTNANNEADQATDGLAQSSH
;
A
#
# COMPACT_ATOMS: atom_id res chain seq x y z
N MET A 1 7.31 -41.50 -22.30
CA MET A 1 7.43 -40.04 -22.50
C MET A 1 7.59 -39.46 -21.11
N PRO A 2 8.77 -38.97 -20.71
CA PRO A 2 8.85 -38.24 -19.45
C PRO A 2 8.02 -36.96 -19.64
N HIS A 3 6.99 -36.77 -18.81
CA HIS A 3 6.30 -35.49 -18.74
C HIS A 3 7.36 -34.42 -18.46
N ALA A 4 7.44 -33.42 -19.34
CA ALA A 4 8.24 -32.24 -19.05
C ALA A 4 7.73 -31.71 -17.70
N THR A 5 8.59 -31.70 -16.70
CA THR A 5 8.27 -31.16 -15.38
C THR A 5 7.88 -29.70 -15.60
N GLU A 6 6.60 -29.38 -15.42
CA GLU A 6 6.13 -28.01 -15.50
C GLU A 6 6.94 -27.18 -14.50
N LYS A 7 7.52 -26.07 -14.96
CA LYS A 7 8.27 -25.19 -14.08
C LYS A 7 7.27 -24.45 -13.19
N ALA A 8 7.38 -24.66 -11.89
CA ALA A 8 6.67 -23.88 -10.89
C ALA A 8 7.03 -22.38 -10.98
N ILE A 9 6.21 -21.54 -10.36
CA ILE A 9 6.51 -20.13 -10.10
C ILE A 9 7.90 -20.00 -9.46
N GLN A 10 8.64 -18.97 -9.85
CA GLN A 10 9.90 -18.60 -9.19
C GLN A 10 9.78 -17.21 -8.57
N ILE A 11 10.32 -17.09 -7.35
CA ILE A 11 10.45 -15.83 -6.64
C ILE A 11 11.92 -15.41 -6.70
N ILE A 12 12.21 -14.33 -7.42
CA ILE A 12 13.57 -13.85 -7.64
C ILE A 12 13.72 -12.51 -6.93
N PRO A 13 14.52 -12.40 -5.86
CA PRO A 13 14.88 -11.12 -5.26
C PRO A 13 15.21 -10.04 -6.29
N LEU A 14 14.62 -8.85 -6.15
CA LEU A 14 15.04 -7.70 -6.96
C LEU A 14 16.51 -7.37 -6.71
N SER A 15 17.12 -6.58 -7.60
CA SER A 15 18.53 -6.19 -7.45
C SER A 15 18.78 -5.46 -6.11
N THR A 16 20.01 -5.56 -5.59
CA THR A 16 20.40 -4.86 -4.36
C THR A 16 20.23 -3.34 -4.46
N GLU A 17 20.37 -2.77 -5.66
CA GLU A 17 20.12 -1.36 -5.93
C GLU A 17 18.67 -0.93 -5.68
N LEU A 18 17.70 -1.80 -6.04
CA LEU A 18 16.27 -1.60 -5.82
C LEU A 18 15.86 -1.94 -4.39
N ARG A 19 16.33 -3.07 -3.85
CA ARG A 19 15.98 -3.53 -2.49
C ARG A 19 16.58 -2.62 -1.41
N LYS A 20 17.75 -2.04 -1.66
CA LYS A 20 18.51 -1.21 -0.70
C LYS A 20 18.60 -1.88 0.68
N ASP A 21 18.73 -1.10 1.75
CA ASP A 21 18.76 -1.60 3.12
C ASP A 21 17.40 -2.08 3.64
N SER A 22 16.31 -1.79 2.90
CA SER A 22 14.96 -2.28 3.23
C SER A 22 14.81 -3.78 2.99
N GLN A 23 15.63 -4.33 2.09
CA GLN A 23 15.56 -5.72 1.65
C GLN A 23 14.19 -6.14 1.09
N LEU A 24 13.32 -5.19 0.74
CA LEU A 24 12.00 -5.49 0.18
C LEU A 24 12.06 -5.71 -1.32
N GLY A 25 11.25 -6.64 -1.83
CA GLY A 25 10.96 -6.78 -3.24
C GLY A 25 11.52 -8.04 -3.89
N ALA A 26 10.66 -8.79 -4.56
CA ALA A 26 11.02 -9.86 -5.47
C ALA A 26 10.16 -9.80 -6.75
N GLU A 27 10.72 -10.27 -7.85
CA GLU A 27 10.00 -10.54 -9.09
C GLU A 27 9.42 -11.94 -9.07
N VAL A 28 8.16 -12.07 -9.50
CA VAL A 28 7.50 -13.35 -9.72
C VAL A 28 7.64 -13.71 -11.19
N VAL A 29 8.31 -14.81 -11.47
CA VAL A 29 8.36 -15.40 -12.82
C VAL A 29 7.29 -16.48 -12.89
N LEU A 30 6.27 -16.23 -13.72
CA LEU A 30 5.18 -17.18 -13.95
C LEU A 30 5.67 -18.40 -14.75
N PRO A 31 4.97 -19.55 -14.67
CA PRO A 31 5.25 -20.70 -15.51
C PRO A 31 5.16 -20.36 -17.00
N ASP A 32 5.95 -21.02 -17.85
CA ASP A 32 6.02 -20.75 -19.30
C ASP A 32 4.65 -20.85 -20.02
N HIS A 33 3.67 -21.55 -19.45
CA HIS A 33 2.32 -21.73 -19.99
C HIS A 33 1.30 -20.69 -19.47
N VAL A 34 1.72 -19.80 -18.56
CA VAL A 34 0.90 -18.76 -17.93
C VAL A 34 1.46 -17.39 -18.33
N GLU A 35 0.89 -16.81 -19.40
CA GLU A 35 1.26 -15.47 -19.87
C GLU A 35 0.79 -14.37 -18.89
N TYR A 36 -0.43 -14.55 -18.38
CA TYR A 36 -1.10 -13.62 -17.49
C TYR A 36 -1.43 -14.30 -16.16
N LEU A 37 -1.23 -13.59 -15.04
CA LEU A 37 -1.60 -14.07 -13.73
C LEU A 37 -3.08 -14.46 -13.72
N ASP A 38 -3.33 -15.73 -13.42
CA ASP A 38 -4.66 -16.28 -13.20
C ASP A 38 -4.54 -17.29 -12.05
N PRO A 39 -4.95 -16.91 -10.82
CA PRO A 39 -4.85 -17.80 -9.67
C PRO A 39 -5.53 -19.15 -9.87
N ALA A 40 -6.53 -19.25 -10.76
CA ALA A 40 -7.22 -20.51 -11.04
C ALA A 40 -6.41 -21.47 -11.95
N LYS A 41 -5.35 -20.97 -12.60
CA LYS A 41 -4.43 -21.78 -13.43
C LYS A 41 -3.16 -22.18 -12.69
N LEU A 42 -2.95 -21.66 -11.48
CA LEU A 42 -1.81 -22.00 -10.65
C LEU A 42 -2.09 -23.28 -9.86
N THR A 43 -1.06 -24.09 -9.65
CA THR A 43 -1.15 -25.27 -8.77
C THR A 43 -1.17 -24.84 -7.30
N THR A 44 -1.56 -25.75 -6.40
CA THR A 44 -1.47 -25.48 -4.95
C THR A 44 -0.04 -25.10 -4.52
N ASP A 45 0.97 -25.75 -5.09
CA ASP A 45 2.38 -25.47 -4.78
C ASP A 45 2.78 -24.07 -5.29
N ASP A 46 2.34 -23.67 -6.48
CA ASP A 46 2.55 -22.32 -7.02
C ASP A 46 1.93 -21.24 -6.12
N LEU A 47 0.71 -21.48 -5.63
CA LEU A 47 0.00 -20.56 -4.74
C LEU A 47 0.72 -20.42 -3.39
N GLU A 48 1.27 -21.52 -2.85
CA GLU A 48 2.05 -21.49 -1.62
C GLU A 48 3.40 -20.79 -1.82
N ILE A 49 4.10 -21.03 -2.94
CA ILE A 49 5.33 -20.31 -3.31
C ILE A 49 5.06 -18.82 -3.42
N LEU A 50 3.97 -18.42 -4.06
CA LEU A 50 3.57 -17.02 -4.19
C LEU A 50 3.28 -16.40 -2.82
N ARG A 51 2.56 -17.13 -1.96
CA ARG A 51 2.23 -16.70 -0.61
C ARG A 51 3.47 -16.51 0.26
N GLN A 52 4.34 -17.51 0.31
CA GLN A 52 5.61 -17.46 1.05
C GLN A 52 6.52 -16.37 0.50
N GLY A 53 6.62 -16.24 -0.83
CA GLY A 53 7.41 -15.21 -1.48
C GLY A 53 7.02 -13.81 -1.07
N LEU A 54 5.71 -13.53 -0.89
CA LEU A 54 5.24 -12.24 -0.38
C LEU A 54 5.67 -12.02 1.06
N PHE A 55 5.49 -13.00 1.95
CA PHE A 55 5.84 -12.83 3.37
C PHE A 55 7.35 -12.73 3.62
N GLU A 56 8.18 -13.29 2.74
CA GLU A 56 9.65 -13.18 2.82
C GLU A 56 10.20 -11.89 2.22
N ASN A 57 9.52 -11.32 1.22
CA ASN A 57 10.05 -10.19 0.45
C ASN A 57 9.23 -8.90 0.64
N GLY A 58 8.08 -8.96 1.32
CA GLY A 58 7.10 -7.90 1.55
C GLY A 58 6.39 -7.39 0.29
N VAL A 59 7.10 -7.26 -0.84
CA VAL A 59 6.57 -6.78 -2.12
C VAL A 59 6.90 -7.80 -3.22
N LEU A 60 5.89 -8.14 -4.01
CA LEU A 60 6.04 -8.95 -5.21
C LEU A 60 5.68 -8.14 -6.45
N VAL A 61 6.50 -8.23 -7.49
CA VAL A 61 6.30 -7.59 -8.78
C VAL A 61 6.09 -8.65 -9.84
N ILE A 62 4.96 -8.59 -10.55
CA ILE A 62 4.66 -9.46 -11.69
C ILE A 62 4.66 -8.59 -12.95
N ARG A 63 5.63 -8.80 -13.84
CA ARG A 63 5.81 -7.97 -15.03
C ARG A 63 4.94 -8.45 -16.19
N ASN A 64 4.79 -7.58 -17.20
CA ASN A 64 4.11 -7.89 -18.47
C ASN A 64 2.63 -8.27 -18.34
N GLN A 65 1.95 -7.67 -17.36
CA GLN A 65 0.55 -7.97 -17.03
C GLN A 65 -0.45 -6.96 -17.64
N SER A 66 -0.06 -6.29 -18.73
CA SER A 66 -0.92 -5.30 -19.40
C SER A 66 -2.15 -5.98 -20.01
N GLY A 67 -3.33 -5.40 -19.77
CA GLY A 67 -4.61 -5.96 -20.23
C GLY A 67 -5.21 -7.02 -19.29
N LEU A 68 -4.63 -7.26 -18.12
CA LEU A 68 -5.24 -8.13 -17.10
C LEU A 68 -6.64 -7.64 -16.73
N TYR A 69 -7.54 -8.62 -16.56
CA TYR A 69 -8.90 -8.34 -16.12
C TYR A 69 -8.92 -8.01 -14.62
N PRO A 70 -9.48 -6.86 -14.19
CA PRO A 70 -9.48 -6.42 -12.79
C PRO A 70 -9.96 -7.43 -11.75
N ALA A 71 -10.84 -8.37 -12.10
CA ALA A 71 -11.31 -9.38 -11.14
C ALA A 71 -10.22 -10.36 -10.69
N VAL A 72 -9.04 -10.35 -11.33
CA VAL A 72 -7.86 -11.06 -10.84
C VAL A 72 -7.43 -10.57 -9.44
N LEU A 73 -7.63 -9.29 -9.12
CA LEU A 73 -7.23 -8.72 -7.83
C LEU A 73 -8.02 -9.30 -6.64
N PRO A 74 -9.37 -9.35 -6.66
CA PRO A 74 -10.11 -10.03 -5.60
C PRO A 74 -9.91 -11.55 -5.59
N GLN A 75 -9.60 -12.19 -6.72
CA GLN A 75 -9.22 -13.61 -6.75
C GLN A 75 -7.88 -13.82 -6.03
N LEU A 76 -6.90 -12.95 -6.29
CA LEU A 76 -5.61 -12.97 -5.65
C LEU A 76 -5.73 -12.73 -4.14
N ALA A 77 -6.57 -11.79 -3.71
CA ALA A 77 -6.85 -11.56 -2.29
C ALA A 77 -7.30 -12.85 -1.57
N LYS A 78 -8.13 -13.69 -2.22
CA LYS A 78 -8.60 -14.97 -1.67
C LYS A 78 -7.51 -16.04 -1.56
N VAL A 79 -6.39 -15.91 -2.29
CA VAL A 79 -5.21 -16.77 -2.13
C VAL A 79 -4.52 -16.48 -0.79
N PHE A 80 -4.43 -15.19 -0.41
CA PHE A 80 -3.75 -14.78 0.83
C PHE A 80 -4.66 -14.85 2.05
N ASP A 81 -5.94 -14.56 1.88
CA ASP A 81 -6.97 -14.60 2.91
C ASP A 81 -8.23 -15.33 2.39
N PRO A 82 -8.40 -16.62 2.73
CA PRO A 82 -9.59 -17.39 2.37
C PRO A 82 -10.90 -16.81 2.92
N THR A 83 -10.83 -15.91 3.91
CA THR A 83 -11.98 -15.24 4.53
C THR A 83 -12.26 -13.86 3.94
N ALA A 84 -11.48 -13.44 2.93
CA ALA A 84 -11.66 -12.16 2.24
C ALA A 84 -13.11 -12.02 1.73
N LYS A 85 -13.76 -10.94 2.17
CA LYS A 85 -15.14 -10.63 1.80
C LYS A 85 -15.19 -10.12 0.36
N ASP A 86 -16.35 -10.24 -0.28
CA ASP A 86 -16.60 -9.68 -1.60
C ASP A 86 -16.88 -8.16 -1.59
N ILE A 87 -16.14 -7.42 -0.75
CA ILE A 87 -16.13 -5.96 -0.66
C ILE A 87 -14.69 -5.46 -0.54
N HIS A 88 -14.42 -4.22 -0.94
CA HIS A 88 -13.11 -3.58 -0.72
C HIS A 88 -12.80 -3.51 0.79
N SER A 89 -11.54 -3.70 1.19
CA SER A 89 -11.10 -3.73 2.60
C SER A 89 -11.47 -2.45 3.37
N GLY A 90 -11.42 -1.30 2.69
CA GLY A 90 -11.91 -0.02 3.20
C GLY A 90 -13.42 0.13 3.40
N GLY A 91 -14.21 -0.91 3.14
CA GLY A 91 -15.68 -0.91 3.28
C GLY A 91 -16.38 -0.28 2.08
N GLU A 92 -17.72 -0.26 2.08
CA GLU A 92 -18.50 0.05 0.88
C GLU A 92 -18.41 1.50 0.40
N LYS A 93 -18.19 2.47 1.29
CA LYS A 93 -18.34 3.90 1.01
C LYS A 93 -17.04 4.70 1.00
N GLN A 94 -15.89 4.04 1.15
CA GLN A 94 -14.58 4.69 1.34
C GLN A 94 -14.28 5.79 0.31
N VAL A 95 -14.65 5.55 -0.95
CA VAL A 95 -14.35 6.46 -2.08
C VAL A 95 -15.56 7.30 -2.53
N THR A 96 -16.75 7.04 -1.97
CA THR A 96 -17.99 7.73 -2.35
C THR A 96 -18.51 8.67 -1.25
N ASP A 97 -18.05 8.53 -0.01
CA ASP A 97 -18.39 9.46 1.07
C ASP A 97 -17.53 10.74 0.98
N PRO A 98 -18.12 11.92 0.73
CA PRO A 98 -17.38 13.17 0.59
C PRO A 98 -16.71 13.63 1.89
N LYS A 99 -17.02 13.01 3.03
CA LYS A 99 -16.34 13.27 4.31
C LYS A 99 -15.02 12.52 4.42
N ASN A 100 -14.83 11.44 3.66
CA ASN A 100 -13.62 10.64 3.70
C ASN A 100 -12.50 11.30 2.89
N ILE A 101 -11.28 11.36 3.45
CA ILE A 101 -10.12 11.97 2.75
C ILE A 101 -9.82 11.29 1.41
N LEU A 102 -10.14 10.00 1.29
CA LEU A 102 -9.91 9.24 0.06
C LEU A 102 -10.87 9.66 -1.05
N SER A 103 -11.98 10.35 -0.77
CA SER A 103 -12.83 10.92 -1.83
C SER A 103 -12.15 12.04 -2.62
N GLU A 104 -11.09 12.66 -2.07
CA GLU A 104 -10.34 13.72 -2.75
C GLU A 104 -9.65 13.23 -4.02
N ASN A 105 -9.33 11.94 -4.11
CA ASN A 105 -8.73 11.34 -5.29
C ASN A 105 -9.74 11.14 -6.44
N ARG A 106 -11.04 11.36 -6.19
CA ARG A 106 -12.15 11.19 -7.14
C ARG A 106 -12.16 9.80 -7.80
N SER A 107 -11.67 8.80 -7.09
CA SER A 107 -11.65 7.41 -7.52
C SER A 107 -13.06 6.84 -7.64
N ALA A 108 -13.18 5.76 -8.39
CA ALA A 108 -14.42 5.03 -8.52
C ALA A 108 -14.15 3.53 -8.50
N ARG A 109 -15.21 2.76 -8.26
CA ARG A 109 -15.16 1.30 -8.29
C ARG A 109 -15.62 0.75 -9.63
N ILE A 110 -14.97 -0.32 -10.04
CA ILE A 110 -15.32 -1.01 -11.28
C ILE A 110 -16.65 -1.77 -11.09
N PRO A 111 -17.71 -1.51 -11.88
CA PRO A 111 -19.02 -2.14 -11.66
C PRO A 111 -18.99 -3.67 -11.67
N ARG A 112 -18.19 -4.27 -12.56
CA ARG A 112 -18.04 -5.74 -12.70
C ARG A 112 -17.06 -6.37 -11.70
N ALA A 113 -16.34 -5.54 -10.93
CA ALA A 113 -15.38 -5.94 -9.91
C ALA A 113 -15.38 -4.89 -8.79
N PRO A 114 -16.47 -4.79 -7.99
CA PRO A 114 -16.68 -3.68 -7.05
C PRO A 114 -15.66 -3.63 -5.90
N GLN A 115 -14.84 -4.67 -5.73
CA GLN A 115 -13.70 -4.69 -4.82
C GLN A 115 -12.48 -3.93 -5.37
N VAL A 116 -12.51 -3.49 -6.62
CA VAL A 116 -11.39 -2.81 -7.29
C VAL A 116 -11.70 -1.32 -7.44
N THR A 117 -10.80 -0.50 -6.90
CA THR A 117 -10.83 0.97 -6.99
C THR A 117 -9.88 1.43 -8.08
N VAL A 118 -10.36 2.32 -8.96
CA VAL A 118 -9.54 2.99 -9.98
C VAL A 118 -9.01 4.30 -9.41
N ILE A 119 -7.68 4.41 -9.33
CA ILE A 119 -6.95 5.62 -8.90
C ILE A 119 -6.07 6.12 -10.05
N GLY A 120 -5.77 7.42 -10.09
CA GLY A 120 -4.94 8.01 -11.14
C GLY A 120 -5.10 9.52 -11.24
N GLN A 121 -4.79 10.06 -12.41
CA GLN A 121 -4.82 11.50 -12.70
C GLN A 121 -5.51 11.77 -14.04
N GLY A 122 -6.37 12.79 -14.07
CA GLY A 122 -6.97 13.31 -15.30
C GLY A 122 -8.29 12.65 -15.70
N ILE A 123 -8.71 12.95 -16.93
CA ILE A 123 -9.99 12.47 -17.47
C ILE A 123 -9.75 11.19 -18.27
N ILE A 124 -10.51 10.14 -17.96
CA ILE A 124 -10.51 8.86 -18.68
C ILE A 124 -11.94 8.52 -19.07
N GLU A 125 -12.18 8.24 -20.34
CA GLU A 125 -13.51 7.88 -20.86
C GLU A 125 -13.60 6.36 -21.08
N GLY A 126 -14.78 5.78 -20.79
CA GLY A 126 -15.11 4.40 -21.16
C GLY A 126 -14.26 3.30 -20.49
N HIS A 127 -13.72 3.53 -19.29
CA HIS A 127 -12.86 2.57 -18.61
C HIS A 127 -13.67 1.60 -17.75
N GLU A 128 -13.63 0.31 -18.09
CA GLU A 128 -14.19 -0.78 -17.26
C GLU A 128 -15.67 -0.65 -16.90
N GLY A 129 -16.45 -0.10 -17.83
CA GLY A 129 -17.88 0.15 -17.64
C GLY A 129 -18.19 1.46 -16.92
N LEU A 130 -17.17 2.28 -16.62
CA LEU A 130 -17.31 3.65 -16.13
C LEU A 130 -17.31 4.60 -17.34
N PRO A 131 -18.40 5.37 -17.58
CA PRO A 131 -18.49 6.24 -18.75
C PRO A 131 -17.41 7.32 -18.79
N MET A 132 -17.12 7.93 -17.64
CA MET A 132 -16.12 8.96 -17.48
C MET A 132 -15.59 8.96 -16.05
N LEU A 133 -14.28 9.04 -15.91
CA LEU A 133 -13.55 9.24 -14.67
C LEU A 133 -12.83 10.59 -14.74
N ASN A 134 -12.85 11.36 -13.66
CA ASN A 134 -12.05 12.58 -13.51
C ASN A 134 -11.20 12.44 -12.25
N LEU A 135 -10.15 11.64 -12.37
CA LEU A 135 -9.30 11.22 -11.27
C LEU A 135 -8.39 12.38 -10.85
N LYS A 136 -8.14 12.48 -9.55
CA LYS A 136 -7.16 13.40 -8.97
C LYS A 136 -6.09 12.59 -8.25
N HIS A 137 -4.85 12.80 -8.64
CA HIS A 137 -3.70 12.41 -7.85
C HIS A 137 -3.48 13.45 -6.76
N VAL A 138 -3.42 13.00 -5.51
CA VAL A 138 -3.09 13.84 -4.36
C VAL A 138 -1.58 13.83 -4.18
N ASP A 139 -1.01 14.99 -3.91
CA ASP A 139 0.45 15.13 -3.79
C ASP A 139 0.83 15.87 -2.50
N HIS A 140 2.13 15.93 -2.24
CA HIS A 140 2.68 16.48 -1.01
C HIS A 140 2.23 17.93 -0.73
N THR A 141 1.84 18.71 -1.74
CA THR A 141 1.37 20.10 -1.56
C THR A 141 0.03 20.19 -0.82
N ASP A 142 -0.77 19.13 -0.88
CA ASP A 142 -2.07 19.06 -0.20
C ASP A 142 -1.94 18.72 1.30
N PHE A 143 -0.89 18.00 1.72
CA PHE A 143 -0.80 17.40 3.07
C PHE A 143 0.36 17.89 3.94
N HIS A 144 1.43 18.44 3.38
CA HIS A 144 2.58 18.90 4.17
C HIS A 144 2.32 20.27 4.82
N GLU A 145 2.87 20.48 6.01
CA GLU A 145 2.80 21.78 6.69
C GLU A 145 3.57 22.85 5.92
N GLU A 146 4.75 22.48 5.41
CA GLU A 146 5.64 23.31 4.61
C GLU A 146 5.93 22.57 3.30
N PRO A 147 5.02 22.66 2.30
CA PRO A 147 5.20 21.99 1.02
C PRO A 147 6.37 22.59 0.22
N LEU A 148 6.86 21.86 -0.78
CA LEU A 148 7.88 22.40 -1.70
C LEU A 148 7.36 23.65 -2.42
N THR A 149 8.26 24.59 -2.68
CA THR A 149 7.94 25.78 -3.46
C THR A 149 7.73 25.43 -4.94
N ALA A 150 7.02 26.27 -5.69
CA ALA A 150 6.84 26.09 -7.13
C ALA A 150 8.19 25.97 -7.87
N VAL A 151 9.21 26.73 -7.45
CA VAL A 151 10.56 26.68 -8.02
C VAL A 151 11.22 25.32 -7.79
N GLU A 152 11.10 24.74 -6.59
CA GLU A 152 11.63 23.40 -6.32
C GLU A 152 10.90 22.33 -7.14
N ILE A 153 9.57 22.43 -7.28
CA ILE A 153 8.77 21.51 -8.09
C ILE A 153 9.17 21.61 -9.58
N GLU A 154 9.35 22.82 -10.12
CA GLU A 154 9.85 23.05 -11.49
C GLU A 154 11.27 22.48 -11.71
N GLN A 155 12.09 22.43 -10.66
CA GLN A 155 13.40 21.77 -10.67
C GLN A 155 13.32 20.23 -10.60
N GLY A 156 12.11 19.67 -10.59
CA GLY A 156 11.84 18.24 -10.55
C GLY A 156 11.85 17.64 -9.15
N TYR A 157 11.80 18.45 -8.09
CA TYR A 157 11.72 17.93 -6.72
C TYR A 157 10.30 17.49 -6.36
N THR A 158 10.22 16.41 -5.58
CA THR A 158 8.98 15.88 -4.99
C THR A 158 9.22 15.46 -3.54
N ARG A 159 8.14 15.10 -2.84
CA ARG A 159 8.14 14.50 -1.50
C ARG A 159 7.09 13.39 -1.42
N PRO A 160 7.22 12.48 -0.44
CA PRO A 160 6.15 11.54 -0.11
C PRO A 160 4.85 12.30 0.12
N TYR A 161 3.74 11.90 -0.51
CA TYR A 161 2.44 12.47 -0.15
C TYR A 161 2.19 12.23 1.34
N ARG A 162 2.23 10.95 1.74
CA ARG A 162 2.22 10.50 3.14
C ARG A 162 2.76 9.07 3.23
N TRP A 163 3.39 8.73 4.34
CA TRP A 163 3.68 7.34 4.67
C TRP A 163 2.51 6.71 5.42
N HIS A 164 2.03 5.56 4.95
CA HIS A 164 0.90 4.89 5.59
C HIS A 164 0.82 3.40 5.24
N MET A 165 0.24 2.63 6.14
CA MET A 165 -0.29 1.30 5.82
C MET A 165 -1.74 1.42 5.36
N ASP A 166 -2.17 0.56 4.45
CA ASP A 166 -3.57 0.43 4.06
C ASP A 166 -4.40 -0.18 5.18
N ALA A 167 -4.96 0.67 6.04
CA ALA A 167 -5.60 0.24 7.26
C ALA A 167 -6.82 1.13 7.56
N PRO A 168 -8.05 0.57 7.47
CA PRO A 168 -9.26 1.33 7.81
C PRO A 168 -9.30 1.73 9.29
N LEU A 169 -8.77 0.86 10.16
CA LEU A 169 -8.57 1.06 11.61
C LEU A 169 -9.85 1.42 12.41
N TYR A 170 -11.01 1.24 11.77
CA TYR A 170 -12.34 1.39 12.33
C TYR A 170 -13.30 0.48 11.56
N GLU A 171 -14.10 -0.33 12.28
CA GLU A 171 -15.09 -1.28 11.75
C GLU A 171 -14.56 -2.43 10.89
N ASN A 172 -13.55 -2.19 10.05
CA ASN A 172 -12.84 -3.18 9.25
C ASN A 172 -11.39 -3.28 9.71
N LEU A 173 -10.86 -4.51 9.76
CA LEU A 173 -9.45 -4.76 10.00
C LEU A 173 -8.63 -4.38 8.74
N PRO A 174 -7.32 -4.13 8.88
CA PRO A 174 -6.42 -4.03 7.74
C PRO A 174 -6.53 -5.28 6.83
N GLY A 175 -6.35 -5.10 5.53
CA GLY A 175 -6.27 -6.23 4.60
C GLY A 175 -4.98 -7.02 4.84
N PHE A 176 -5.00 -8.33 4.53
CA PHE A 176 -3.79 -9.17 4.56
C PHE A 176 -2.79 -8.80 3.46
N VAL A 177 -3.29 -8.33 2.32
CA VAL A 177 -2.50 -7.96 1.15
C VAL A 177 -3.16 -6.79 0.41
N THR A 178 -2.35 -5.87 -0.10
CA THR A 178 -2.76 -4.88 -1.10
C THR A 178 -2.25 -5.34 -2.45
N SER A 179 -3.11 -5.32 -3.48
CA SER A 179 -2.73 -5.63 -4.86
C SER A 179 -3.02 -4.45 -5.76
N LEU A 180 -2.03 -4.06 -6.56
CA LEU A 180 -2.11 -2.95 -7.51
C LEU A 180 -1.94 -3.48 -8.92
N LEU A 181 -2.85 -3.11 -9.82
CA LEU A 181 -2.72 -3.37 -11.26
C LEU A 181 -2.40 -2.05 -11.96
N CYS A 182 -1.22 -1.97 -12.58
CA CYS A 182 -0.84 -0.82 -13.38
C CYS A 182 -1.55 -0.87 -14.74
N HIS A 183 -2.41 0.11 -15.02
CA HIS A 183 -3.04 0.28 -16.33
C HIS A 183 -2.21 1.17 -17.25
N GLN A 184 -1.73 2.31 -16.73
CA GLN A 184 -0.94 3.28 -17.45
C GLN A 184 0.05 3.92 -16.48
N ILE A 185 1.32 4.01 -16.89
CA ILE A 185 2.34 4.78 -16.18
C ILE A 185 2.31 6.24 -16.65
N PRO A 186 2.65 7.21 -15.78
CA PRO A 186 2.81 8.60 -16.21
C PRO A 186 3.91 8.73 -17.27
N ASP A 187 3.64 9.51 -18.31
CA ASP A 187 4.64 9.94 -19.29
C ASP A 187 5.27 11.25 -18.81
N LEU A 188 6.06 11.15 -17.74
CA LEU A 188 6.72 12.27 -17.08
C LEU A 188 8.19 11.93 -16.82
N PRO A 189 9.09 12.93 -16.79
CA PRO A 189 10.47 12.72 -16.38
C PRO A 189 10.56 12.18 -14.95
N ASP A 190 11.67 11.52 -14.64
CA ASP A 190 12.01 11.16 -13.26
C ASP A 190 12.06 12.42 -12.38
N GLN A 191 11.62 12.23 -11.14
CA GLN A 191 11.59 13.22 -10.07
C GLN A 191 12.71 12.96 -9.06
N LYS A 192 13.00 13.97 -8.23
CA LYS A 192 13.97 13.89 -7.14
C LYS A 192 13.25 14.00 -5.81
N LEU A 193 13.29 12.93 -5.03
CA LEU A 193 12.83 12.95 -3.65
C LEU A 193 13.91 13.59 -2.77
N LYS A 194 13.56 14.65 -2.06
CA LYS A 194 14.46 15.40 -1.17
C LYS A 194 14.12 15.13 0.29
N PHE A 195 15.05 14.57 1.04
CA PHE A 195 14.89 14.34 2.47
C PHE A 195 15.33 15.55 3.30
N PRO A 196 14.83 15.69 4.55
CA PRO A 196 15.24 16.79 5.43
C PRO A 196 16.74 16.83 5.77
N ASP A 197 17.43 15.69 5.68
CA ASP A 197 18.88 15.60 5.91
C ASP A 197 19.74 16.04 4.70
N GLY A 198 19.08 16.41 3.59
CA GLY A 198 19.72 16.85 2.35
C GLY A 198 20.06 15.71 1.39
N SER A 199 19.77 14.45 1.73
CA SER A 199 19.89 13.35 0.79
C SER A 199 18.83 13.42 -0.32
N GLU A 200 19.20 12.95 -1.51
CA GLU A 200 18.33 12.94 -2.69
C GLU A 200 18.26 11.55 -3.30
N ILE A 201 17.07 11.15 -3.77
CA ILE A 201 16.84 9.91 -4.50
C ILE A 201 16.10 10.22 -5.80
N GLN A 202 16.63 9.73 -6.92
CA GLN A 202 15.91 9.73 -8.20
C GLN A 202 14.79 8.69 -8.17
N ILE A 203 13.60 9.08 -8.61
CA ILE A 203 12.41 8.24 -8.57
C ILE A 203 11.54 8.51 -9.79
N ALA A 204 11.00 7.45 -10.40
CA ALA A 204 10.05 7.61 -11.50
C ALA A 204 8.77 8.32 -11.02
N ALA A 205 8.20 9.18 -11.84
CA ALA A 205 6.91 9.80 -11.55
C ALA A 205 5.82 8.73 -11.40
N GLY A 206 4.94 8.85 -10.39
CA GLY A 206 3.92 7.84 -10.09
C GLY A 206 4.46 6.60 -9.37
N ALA A 207 5.75 6.54 -9.02
CA ALA A 207 6.28 5.42 -8.26
C ALA A 207 5.71 5.37 -6.85
N THR A 208 5.64 4.16 -6.31
CA THR A 208 5.30 3.91 -4.90
C THR A 208 6.56 3.47 -4.16
N ALA A 209 6.91 4.20 -3.11
CA ALA A 209 8.00 3.83 -2.21
C ALA A 209 7.47 2.96 -1.06
N PHE A 210 8.28 2.00 -0.62
CA PHE A 210 7.97 1.08 0.48
C PHE A 210 9.10 1.10 1.52
N PHE A 211 8.77 0.90 2.79
CA PHE A 211 9.74 0.52 3.82
C PHE A 211 9.25 -0.68 4.63
N SER A 212 10.18 -1.42 5.23
CA SER A 212 9.85 -2.60 6.05
C SER A 212 9.74 -2.22 7.52
N GLY A 213 8.60 -2.55 8.12
CA GLY A 213 8.40 -2.46 9.57
C GLY A 213 9.31 -3.44 10.34
N ALA A 214 9.53 -4.64 9.81
CA ALA A 214 10.46 -5.62 10.39
C ALA A 214 11.89 -5.09 10.42
N ARG A 215 12.38 -4.59 9.29
CA ARG A 215 13.71 -3.97 9.23
C ARG A 215 13.83 -2.77 10.15
N SER A 216 12.80 -1.93 10.21
CA SER A 216 12.78 -0.77 11.10
C SER A 216 12.88 -1.19 12.57
N PHE A 217 12.19 -2.26 12.96
CA PHE A 217 12.28 -2.81 14.33
C PHE A 217 13.67 -3.36 14.63
N GLU A 218 14.31 -4.08 13.70
CA GLU A 218 15.67 -4.60 13.87
C GLU A 218 16.69 -3.51 14.17
N LEU A 219 16.54 -2.35 13.52
CA LEU A 219 17.43 -1.19 13.64
C LEU A 219 17.23 -0.43 14.96
N LEU A 220 16.17 -0.69 15.72
CA LEU A 220 15.94 -0.08 17.03
C LEU A 220 17.00 -0.52 18.05
N SER A 221 17.37 0.40 18.95
CA SER A 221 18.16 0.07 20.13
C SER A 221 17.44 -0.92 21.05
N PRO A 222 18.16 -1.65 21.94
CA PRO A 222 17.52 -2.58 22.89
C PRO A 222 16.41 -1.95 23.74
N ALA A 223 16.59 -0.69 24.15
CA ALA A 223 15.60 0.05 24.92
C ALA A 223 14.35 0.37 24.08
N GLN A 224 14.53 0.79 22.82
CA GLN A 224 13.42 1.06 21.90
C GLN A 224 12.66 -0.21 21.52
N LYS A 225 13.34 -1.34 21.32
CA LYS A 225 12.69 -2.64 21.11
C LYS A 225 11.81 -3.01 22.30
N THR A 226 12.36 -2.88 23.51
CA THR A 226 11.60 -3.12 24.75
C THR A 226 10.37 -2.22 24.84
N PHE A 227 10.52 -0.94 24.54
CA PHE A 227 9.40 -0.01 24.51
C PHE A 227 8.34 -0.45 23.49
N ALA A 228 8.72 -0.70 22.24
CA ALA A 228 7.80 -1.10 21.18
C ALA A 228 7.05 -2.40 21.50
N MET A 229 7.73 -3.42 22.03
CA MET A 229 7.12 -4.69 22.43
C MET A 229 6.12 -4.56 23.59
N ASN A 230 6.21 -3.50 24.40
CA ASN A 230 5.33 -3.27 25.55
C ASN A 230 4.35 -2.11 25.35
N THR A 231 4.20 -1.61 24.12
CA THR A 231 3.33 -0.46 23.81
C THR A 231 2.16 -0.88 22.95
N THR A 232 0.98 -0.34 23.25
CA THR A 232 -0.24 -0.46 22.43
C THR A 232 -0.61 0.89 21.86
N VAL A 233 -0.92 0.94 20.56
CA VAL A 233 -1.50 2.10 19.89
C VAL A 233 -3.01 2.00 19.97
N HIS A 234 -3.63 3.07 20.45
CA HIS A 234 -5.08 3.25 20.41
C HIS A 234 -5.40 4.20 19.26
N TYR A 235 -6.11 3.71 18.25
CA TYR A 235 -6.44 4.53 17.09
C TYR A 235 -7.65 5.41 17.38
N ALA A 236 -7.67 6.61 16.80
CA ALA A 236 -8.84 7.47 16.85
C ALA A 236 -10.02 6.82 16.09
N PRO A 237 -11.26 7.00 16.55
CA PRO A 237 -12.42 6.65 15.74
C PRO A 237 -12.37 7.42 14.43
N ARG A 238 -12.73 6.77 13.31
CA ARG A 238 -12.76 7.43 11.99
C ARG A 238 -11.44 8.15 11.70
N ALA A 239 -10.30 7.45 11.84
CA ALA A 239 -8.97 8.06 11.91
C ALA A 239 -8.67 9.03 10.76
N TYR A 240 -9.10 8.74 9.53
CA TYR A 240 -8.93 9.63 8.38
C TYR A 240 -9.73 10.93 8.51
N GLU A 241 -10.97 10.87 8.99
CA GLU A 241 -11.80 12.04 9.25
C GLU A 241 -11.26 12.85 10.44
N TRP A 242 -10.74 12.17 11.46
CA TRP A 242 -10.14 12.75 12.67
C TRP A 242 -8.91 13.58 12.36
N MET A 243 -8.01 13.07 11.50
CA MET A 243 -6.78 13.77 11.13
C MET A 243 -6.90 14.67 9.89
N LYS A 244 -8.12 14.92 9.37
CA LYS A 244 -8.32 15.57 8.07
C LYS A 244 -7.61 16.92 7.95
N ASP A 245 -7.59 17.70 9.02
CA ASP A 245 -7.02 19.07 9.03
C ASP A 245 -5.56 19.10 9.53
N CYS A 246 -5.02 17.94 9.93
CA CYS A 246 -3.62 17.79 10.30
C CYS A 246 -2.71 17.88 9.06
N LYS A 247 -1.46 18.29 9.31
CA LYS A 247 -0.44 18.41 8.26
C LYS A 247 0.82 17.66 8.63
N ALA A 248 1.43 17.02 7.65
CA ALA A 248 2.63 16.23 7.84
C ALA A 248 3.90 17.08 7.99
N THR A 249 4.91 16.50 8.62
CA THR A 249 6.29 16.96 8.58
C THR A 249 6.89 16.81 7.18
N ALA A 250 8.03 17.47 6.93
CA ALA A 250 8.66 17.50 5.62
C ALA A 250 9.07 16.11 5.07
N ASP A 251 9.32 15.13 5.93
CA ASP A 251 9.58 13.73 5.56
C ASP A 251 8.29 12.90 5.32
N GLY A 252 7.12 13.46 5.64
CA GLY A 252 5.82 12.78 5.54
C GLY A 252 5.58 11.72 6.61
N LEU A 253 6.49 11.52 7.58
CA LEU A 253 6.45 10.40 8.53
C LEU A 253 5.60 10.68 9.78
N THR A 254 5.44 11.94 10.17
CA THR A 254 4.65 12.33 11.34
C THR A 254 3.82 13.59 11.08
N ILE A 255 3.03 13.99 12.07
CA ILE A 255 2.20 15.18 12.04
C ILE A 255 2.97 16.35 12.67
N ALA A 256 3.01 17.47 11.95
CA ALA A 256 3.85 18.61 12.31
C ALA A 256 3.36 19.36 13.57
N LYS A 257 2.04 19.40 13.80
CA LYS A 257 1.43 20.07 14.96
C LYS A 257 0.20 19.31 15.44
N THR A 258 0.05 19.18 16.76
CA THR A 258 -1.17 18.72 17.41
C THR A 258 -2.18 19.86 17.58
N GLY A 259 -3.44 19.51 17.86
CA GLY A 259 -4.55 20.45 18.08
C GLY A 259 -5.36 20.79 16.82
N ARG A 260 -5.09 20.12 15.69
CA ARG A 260 -5.88 20.22 14.45
C ARG A 260 -6.74 18.99 14.18
N GLU A 261 -6.68 18.02 15.08
CA GLU A 261 -7.53 16.84 15.06
C GLU A 261 -8.96 17.25 15.42
N LYS A 262 -9.93 16.59 14.80
CA LYS A 262 -11.34 16.81 15.12
C LYS A 262 -11.68 16.28 16.50
N SER A 263 -12.56 16.98 17.20
CA SER A 263 -13.20 16.45 18.41
C SER A 263 -14.23 15.37 18.05
N ASP A 264 -14.59 14.53 19.03
CA ASP A 264 -15.57 13.46 18.84
C ASP A 264 -16.92 13.96 18.30
N ASP A 265 -17.35 15.18 18.69
CA ASP A 265 -18.59 15.81 18.24
C ASP A 265 -18.55 16.26 16.78
N GLU A 266 -17.36 16.46 16.21
CA GLU A 266 -17.15 16.85 14.81
C GLU A 266 -17.01 15.64 13.89
N LEU A 267 -16.83 14.45 14.45
CA LEU A 267 -16.73 13.20 13.70
C LEU A 267 -18.11 12.70 13.25
N PRO A 268 -18.18 11.97 12.12
CA PRO A 268 -19.36 11.17 11.80
C PRO A 268 -19.67 10.20 12.96
N PRO A 269 -20.95 9.91 13.24
CA PRO A 269 -21.32 8.95 14.27
C PRO A 269 -20.53 7.65 14.17
N PHE A 270 -20.00 7.22 15.31
CA PHE A 270 -19.18 6.03 15.43
C PHE A 270 -19.57 5.22 16.67
N ASP A 271 -19.27 3.93 16.61
CA ASP A 271 -19.46 3.01 17.72
C ASP A 271 -18.10 2.82 18.43
N PRO A 272 -17.96 3.18 19.71
CA PRO A 272 -16.73 2.98 20.47
C PRO A 272 -16.23 1.53 20.45
N ALA A 273 -17.13 0.54 20.35
CA ALA A 273 -16.76 -0.88 20.29
C ALA A 273 -16.07 -1.27 18.97
N LYS A 274 -16.15 -0.42 17.93
CA LYS A 274 -15.52 -0.63 16.62
C LYS A 274 -14.17 0.07 16.48
N VAL A 275 -13.77 0.86 17.49
CA VAL A 275 -12.46 1.51 17.54
C VAL A 275 -11.40 0.47 17.86
N GLN A 276 -10.30 0.49 17.13
CA GLN A 276 -9.30 -0.56 17.19
C GLN A 276 -8.08 -0.11 17.99
N SER A 277 -7.44 -1.09 18.63
CA SER A 277 -6.15 -0.91 19.30
C SER A 277 -5.26 -2.08 18.93
N PHE A 278 -4.00 -1.79 18.61
CA PHE A 278 -3.04 -2.80 18.19
C PHE A 278 -1.73 -2.59 18.94
N PRO A 279 -1.01 -3.66 19.29
CA PRO A 279 0.35 -3.51 19.80
C PRO A 279 1.23 -2.85 18.73
N VAL A 280 2.16 -1.99 19.14
CA VAL A 280 3.13 -1.33 18.23
C VAL A 280 3.95 -2.39 17.49
N PHE A 281 4.23 -3.49 18.15
CA PHE A 281 4.95 -4.63 17.61
C PHE A 281 4.08 -5.88 17.69
N THR A 282 3.97 -6.59 16.57
CA THR A 282 3.38 -7.92 16.51
C THR A 282 4.35 -8.85 15.77
N LEU A 283 4.48 -10.09 16.25
CA LEU A 283 5.18 -11.14 15.51
C LEU A 283 4.33 -11.58 14.32
N ASN A 284 4.92 -11.64 13.14
CA ASN A 284 4.25 -12.20 11.98
C ASN A 284 4.20 -13.74 12.07
N THR A 285 3.13 -14.29 12.66
CA THR A 285 3.02 -15.72 12.96
C THR A 285 2.81 -16.62 11.75
N THR A 286 2.71 -16.08 10.52
CA THR A 286 2.62 -16.91 9.30
C THR A 286 3.98 -17.41 8.80
N ASN A 287 5.10 -16.89 9.33
CA ASN A 287 6.47 -17.32 9.01
C ASN A 287 7.00 -18.43 9.95
N ALA A 288 6.18 -19.42 10.31
CA ALA A 288 6.49 -20.41 11.36
C ALA A 288 7.74 -21.31 11.12
N ASN A 289 8.49 -21.12 10.02
CA ASN A 289 9.67 -21.91 9.69
C ASN A 289 11.02 -21.18 9.85
N ASN A 290 11.06 -19.87 10.15
CA ASN A 290 12.32 -19.14 10.36
C ASN A 290 12.25 -18.27 11.63
N GLU A 291 13.06 -18.61 12.64
CA GLU A 291 13.12 -17.97 13.96
C GLU A 291 13.72 -16.54 13.97
N ALA A 292 13.93 -15.89 12.83
CA ALA A 292 14.66 -14.62 12.74
C ALA A 292 13.89 -13.41 12.17
N ASP A 293 12.82 -13.59 11.39
CA ASP A 293 12.22 -12.49 10.60
C ASP A 293 10.75 -12.28 10.91
N GLN A 294 10.42 -11.66 12.06
CA GLN A 294 9.02 -11.49 12.44
C GLN A 294 8.78 -10.20 13.24
N ALA A 295 8.71 -9.06 12.55
CA ALA A 295 7.74 -8.04 12.92
C ALA A 295 6.64 -8.01 11.85
N THR A 296 5.45 -7.55 12.18
CA THR A 296 4.46 -7.16 11.17
C THR A 296 5.12 -6.21 10.20
N ASP A 297 5.17 -6.62 8.93
CA ASP A 297 5.42 -5.72 7.82
C ASP A 297 4.23 -4.78 7.73
N GLY A 298 4.27 -3.75 8.57
CA GLY A 298 3.64 -2.51 8.24
C GLY A 298 4.38 -1.93 7.05
N LEU A 299 4.02 -2.37 5.85
CA LEU A 299 4.46 -1.72 4.63
C LEU A 299 3.80 -0.36 4.63
N ALA A 300 4.55 0.64 5.05
CA ALA A 300 4.15 1.99 4.80
C ALA A 300 4.53 2.33 3.37
N GLN A 301 3.52 2.73 2.61
CA GLN A 301 3.66 3.14 1.23
C GLN A 301 3.49 4.65 1.15
N SER A 302 4.22 5.26 0.21
CA SER A 302 3.93 6.59 -0.28
C SER A 302 3.86 6.56 -1.79
N SER A 303 2.74 7.04 -2.34
CA SER A 303 2.58 7.34 -3.76
C SER A 303 3.09 8.75 -4.04
N HIS A 304 3.82 8.93 -5.14
CA HIS A 304 4.34 10.22 -5.62
C HIS A 304 3.63 10.67 -6.88
#